data_AF-A0A6S6SY94-F1
#
_entry.id   AF-A0A6S6SY94-F1
#
_cell.length_a   1.000
_cell.length_b   1.000
_cell.length_c   1.000
_cell.angle_alpha   90.00
_cell.angle_beta   90.00
_cell.angle_gamma   90.00
#
_symmetry.space_group_name_H-M   'P 1'
#
loop_
_entity.id
_entity.type
_entity.pdbx_description
1 polymer ?
#
loop_
_entity_poly.entity_id
_entity_poly.type
_entity_poly.pdbx_seq_one_letter_code
_entity_poly.pdbx_strand_id
1 'polypeptide(L)'
;KAGYAATLKVLTGFTHIDGEDVTTFALRPRKKGETTVVDEIVQQAAEAANNLLVPEGLDNDTWQALNGIQRFYLKMLDIETTGSSKLDNYQNFAKAFRVEDYSKVMGDMTANKARLKTASEFTSRDLSDSSEIGPSWLGNVILAIQQLLSEEVEPKVVIEQLQNDLPDFMEIRPRLMTMAQFIANKSKDTPIRSAAEILANRLKNLRALGQ
;
A
#
# COMPACT_ATOMS: atom_id res chain seq x y z
N LYS A 1 23.19 -31.78 12.27
CA LYS A 1 22.65 -30.41 12.47
C LYS A 1 23.77 -29.45 12.87
N ALA A 2 24.67 -29.10 11.94
CA ALA A 2 25.80 -28.21 12.18
C ALA A 2 25.82 -26.98 11.24
N GLY A 3 24.92 -26.93 10.25
CA GLY A 3 24.88 -25.83 9.28
C GLY A 3 24.20 -24.55 9.76
N TYR A 4 23.23 -24.65 10.67
CA TYR A 4 22.40 -23.51 11.09
C TYR A 4 23.16 -22.48 11.94
N ALA A 5 24.10 -22.94 12.78
CA ALA A 5 24.93 -22.09 13.62
C ALA A 5 26.02 -21.35 12.81
N ALA A 6 26.48 -21.93 11.70
CA ALA A 6 27.46 -21.30 10.83
C ALA A 6 26.85 -20.14 10.03
N THR A 7 25.59 -20.26 9.60
CA THR A 7 24.92 -19.24 8.78
C THR A 7 24.53 -17.98 9.59
N LEU A 8 24.15 -18.13 10.86
CA LEU A 8 23.86 -16.99 11.75
C LEU A 8 25.10 -16.16 12.09
N LYS A 9 26.28 -16.79 12.17
CA LYS A 9 27.55 -16.10 12.48
C LYS A 9 28.04 -15.20 11.35
N VAL A 10 27.64 -15.49 10.10
CA VAL A 10 28.09 -14.78 8.90
C VAL A 10 27.22 -13.56 8.58
N LEU A 11 25.97 -13.51 9.06
CA LEU A 11 24.99 -12.50 8.63
C LEU A 11 24.85 -11.27 9.54
N THR A 12 25.27 -11.32 10.81
CA THR A 12 25.00 -10.19 11.72
C THR A 12 26.23 -9.58 12.37
N GLY A 13 27.41 -10.23 12.37
CA GLY A 13 28.62 -9.65 12.98
C GLY A 13 28.52 -9.35 14.49
N PHE A 14 27.41 -9.71 15.15
CA PHE A 14 27.21 -9.52 16.57
C PHE A 14 27.67 -10.77 17.33
N THR A 15 28.77 -10.64 18.07
CA THR A 15 29.26 -11.68 18.96
C THR A 15 28.78 -11.52 20.40
N HIS A 16 28.16 -10.39 20.76
CA HIS A 16 27.74 -10.07 22.13
C HIS A 16 26.51 -9.17 22.15
N ILE A 17 25.51 -9.49 22.98
CA ILE A 17 24.42 -8.59 23.39
C ILE A 17 24.27 -8.79 24.91
N ASP A 18 24.42 -7.71 25.69
CA ASP A 18 24.30 -7.69 27.16
C ASP A 18 25.15 -8.70 27.96
N GLY A 19 26.36 -8.97 27.50
CA GLY A 19 27.36 -9.70 28.30
C GLY A 19 27.15 -11.20 28.42
N GLU A 20 26.15 -11.78 27.75
CA GLU A 20 26.00 -13.24 27.63
C GLU A 20 26.30 -13.74 26.21
N ASP A 21 27.05 -14.85 26.15
CA ASP A 21 27.48 -15.51 24.93
C ASP A 21 26.30 -16.27 24.28
N VAL A 22 25.96 -15.84 23.05
CA VAL A 22 24.86 -16.35 22.21
C VAL A 22 24.97 -17.86 21.94
N THR A 23 26.14 -18.47 22.15
CA THR A 23 26.34 -19.92 21.99
C THR A 23 25.70 -20.77 23.09
N THR A 24 25.35 -20.20 24.24
CA THR A 24 24.81 -20.96 25.39
C THR A 24 23.29 -21.18 25.31
N PHE A 25 22.59 -20.41 24.46
CA PHE A 25 21.13 -20.50 24.32
C PHE A 25 20.65 -21.68 23.45
N ALA A 26 21.55 -22.34 22.72
CA ALA A 26 21.18 -23.44 21.82
C ALA A 26 20.83 -24.77 22.52
N LEU A 27 21.04 -24.87 23.84
CA LEU A 27 20.93 -26.13 24.59
C LEU A 27 19.84 -26.14 25.68
N ARG A 28 19.07 -25.07 25.88
CA ARG A 28 17.97 -25.10 26.86
C ARG A 28 16.76 -25.89 26.32
N PRO A 29 16.26 -26.89 27.07
CA PRO A 29 15.07 -27.62 26.68
C PRO A 29 13.86 -26.69 26.64
N ARG A 30 13.16 -26.69 25.49
CA ARG A 30 12.00 -25.83 25.20
C ARG A 30 10.89 -26.03 26.24
N LYS A 31 10.52 -24.97 26.96
CA LYS A 31 9.24 -24.91 27.67
C LYS A 31 8.15 -24.43 26.72
N LYS A 32 7.02 -25.14 26.71
CA LYS A 32 5.86 -24.82 25.87
C LYS A 32 5.23 -23.52 26.38
N GLY A 33 5.26 -22.45 25.59
CA GLY A 33 4.62 -21.16 25.91
C GLY A 33 5.54 -20.02 26.35
N GLU A 34 6.86 -20.16 26.21
CA GLU A 34 7.82 -19.10 26.52
C GLU A 34 8.21 -18.36 25.23
N THR A 35 7.92 -17.06 25.12
CA THR A 35 8.42 -16.20 24.04
C THR A 35 9.94 -16.15 24.14
N THR A 36 10.64 -16.63 23.12
CA THR A 36 12.11 -16.62 23.13
C THR A 36 12.65 -15.28 22.66
N VAL A 37 13.89 -14.94 23.04
CA VAL A 37 14.63 -13.80 22.48
C VAL A 37 14.65 -13.85 20.94
N VAL A 38 14.61 -15.05 20.36
CA VAL A 38 14.49 -15.24 18.91
C VAL A 38 13.11 -14.83 18.41
N ASP A 39 12.02 -15.16 19.11
CA ASP A 39 10.67 -14.73 18.76
C ASP A 39 10.51 -13.21 18.90
N GLU A 40 11.13 -12.59 19.90
CA GLU A 40 11.16 -11.13 20.06
C GLU A 40 11.94 -10.44 18.94
N ILE A 41 13.10 -10.98 18.53
CA ILE A 41 13.86 -10.46 17.38
C ILE A 41 13.07 -10.62 16.08
N VAL A 42 12.42 -11.78 15.87
CA VAL A 42 11.57 -12.01 14.69
C VAL A 42 10.39 -11.04 14.69
N GLN A 43 9.76 -10.80 15.84
CA GLN A 43 8.68 -9.84 15.99
C GLN A 43 9.16 -8.40 15.72
N GLN A 44 10.29 -7.97 16.30
CA GLN A 44 10.88 -6.65 16.05
C GLN A 44 11.29 -6.46 14.59
N ALA A 45 11.85 -7.50 13.95
CA ALA A 45 12.18 -7.47 12.53
C ALA A 45 10.92 -7.41 11.66
N ALA A 46 9.85 -8.11 12.03
CA ALA A 46 8.56 -8.04 11.35
C ALA A 46 7.88 -6.67 11.51
N GLU A 47 7.94 -6.07 12.70
CA GLU A 47 7.43 -4.72 12.98
C GLU A 47 8.25 -3.65 12.24
N ALA A 48 9.58 -3.74 12.25
CA ALA A 48 10.45 -2.86 11.48
C ALA A 48 10.23 -3.01 9.97
N ALA A 49 10.07 -4.24 9.47
CA ALA A 49 9.73 -4.50 8.07
C ALA A 49 8.35 -3.92 7.74
N ASN A 50 7.34 -4.07 8.61
CA ASN A 50 6.01 -3.50 8.42
C ASN A 50 6.03 -1.97 8.33
N ASN A 51 6.88 -1.30 9.12
CA ASN A 51 7.07 0.15 9.01
C ASN A 51 7.76 0.57 7.71
N LEU A 52 8.67 -0.26 7.16
CA LEU A 52 9.28 -0.04 5.84
C LEU A 52 8.32 -0.29 4.67
N LEU A 53 7.17 -0.93 4.91
CA LEU A 53 6.15 -1.13 3.90
C LEU A 53 5.32 0.13 3.66
N VAL A 54 5.17 1.02 4.65
CA VAL A 54 4.38 2.25 4.50
C VAL A 54 5.00 3.13 3.40
N PRO A 55 4.25 3.50 2.35
CA PRO A 55 4.74 4.39 1.31
C PRO A 55 5.04 5.80 1.82
N GLU A 56 6.06 6.46 1.24
CA GLU A 56 6.36 7.85 1.60
C GLU A 56 5.21 8.79 1.17
N GLY A 57 4.66 9.52 2.14
CA GLY A 57 3.54 10.45 1.92
C GLY A 57 2.16 9.85 2.21
N LEU A 58 2.09 8.60 2.68
CA LEU A 58 0.88 7.97 3.20
C LEU A 58 0.98 7.82 4.72
N ASP A 59 -0.05 8.24 5.45
CA ASP A 59 -0.06 8.11 6.91
C ASP A 59 -0.34 6.65 7.35
N ASN A 60 0.16 6.30 8.53
CA ASN A 60 0.08 4.92 9.03
C ASN A 60 -1.37 4.50 9.35
N ASP A 61 -2.23 5.41 9.83
CA ASP A 61 -3.63 5.06 10.12
C ASP A 61 -4.37 4.64 8.84
N THR A 62 -4.25 5.46 7.79
CA THR A 62 -4.75 5.12 6.46
C THR A 62 -4.19 3.79 6.00
N TRP A 63 -2.86 3.60 6.03
CA TRP A 63 -2.21 2.37 5.56
C TRP A 63 -2.71 1.10 6.29
N GLN A 64 -2.87 1.16 7.62
CA GLN A 64 -3.36 0.03 8.41
C GLN A 64 -4.83 -0.30 8.10
N ALA A 65 -5.64 0.67 7.70
CA ALA A 65 -7.03 0.42 7.30
C ALA A 65 -7.19 -0.19 5.89
N LEU A 66 -6.16 -0.11 5.03
CA LEU A 66 -6.23 -0.61 3.66
C LEU A 66 -6.18 -2.15 3.58
N ASN A 67 -6.92 -2.70 2.62
CA ASN A 67 -6.83 -4.13 2.26
C ASN A 67 -5.61 -4.43 1.38
N GLY A 68 -5.41 -5.71 1.06
CA GLY A 68 -4.23 -6.21 0.32
C GLY A 68 -4.01 -5.51 -1.03
N ILE A 69 -5.04 -5.44 -1.87
CA ILE A 69 -4.91 -4.84 -3.21
C ILE A 69 -4.64 -3.33 -3.15
N GLN A 70 -5.23 -2.62 -2.19
CA GLN A 70 -4.99 -1.18 -1.99
C GLN A 70 -3.56 -0.92 -1.53
N ARG A 71 -3.07 -1.70 -0.56
CA ARG A 71 -1.69 -1.64 -0.10
C ARG A 71 -0.70 -1.94 -1.22
N PHE A 72 -0.99 -2.99 -1.99
CA PHE A 72 -0.19 -3.37 -3.15
C PHE A 72 -0.07 -2.22 -4.15
N TYR A 73 -1.20 -1.65 -4.59
CA TYR A 73 -1.19 -0.58 -5.58
C TYR A 73 -0.42 0.65 -5.10
N LEU A 74 -0.70 1.15 -3.88
CA LEU A 74 -0.04 2.35 -3.36
C LEU A 74 1.46 2.13 -3.12
N LYS A 75 1.87 0.95 -2.64
CA LYS A 75 3.29 0.62 -2.46
C LYS A 75 4.02 0.50 -3.79
N MET A 76 3.40 -0.13 -4.79
CA MET A 76 4.03 -0.24 -6.10
C MET A 76 4.12 1.12 -6.81
N LEU A 77 3.10 1.99 -6.64
CA LEU A 77 3.15 3.36 -7.14
C LEU A 77 4.31 4.16 -6.53
N ASP A 78 4.59 3.99 -5.24
CA ASP A 78 5.76 4.57 -4.58
C ASP A 78 7.07 4.06 -5.18
N ILE A 79 7.20 2.74 -5.33
CA ILE A 79 8.40 2.09 -5.87
C ILE A 79 8.68 2.55 -7.31
N GLU A 80 7.66 2.73 -8.14
CA GLU A 80 7.82 3.23 -9.51
C GLU A 80 8.44 4.63 -9.57
N THR A 81 8.23 5.47 -8.55
CA THR A 81 8.86 6.80 -8.49
C THR A 81 10.38 6.74 -8.32
N THR A 82 10.90 5.62 -7.78
CA THR A 82 12.34 5.37 -7.64
C THR A 82 12.98 4.83 -8.93
N GLY A 83 12.19 4.61 -10.00
CA GLY A 83 12.67 4.08 -11.28
C GLY A 83 12.74 2.55 -11.37
N SER A 84 12.18 1.83 -10.39
CA SER A 84 12.16 0.36 -10.37
C SER A 84 10.99 -0.20 -11.19
N SER A 85 11.29 -1.09 -12.14
CA SER A 85 10.32 -1.71 -13.07
C SER A 85 10.45 -3.24 -13.16
N LYS A 86 11.02 -3.87 -12.13
CA LYS A 86 11.22 -5.32 -12.07
C LYS A 86 9.91 -6.04 -11.77
N LEU A 87 9.47 -6.94 -12.65
CA LEU A 87 8.25 -7.73 -12.48
C LEU A 87 8.23 -8.53 -11.16
N ASP A 88 9.38 -9.10 -10.77
CA ASP A 88 9.54 -9.87 -9.54
C ASP A 88 9.16 -9.07 -8.29
N ASN A 89 9.37 -7.75 -8.29
CA ASN A 89 8.94 -6.90 -7.16
C ASN A 89 7.42 -6.94 -7.02
N TYR A 90 6.68 -6.76 -8.11
CA TYR A 90 5.21 -6.84 -8.10
C TYR A 90 4.75 -8.22 -7.63
N GLN A 91 5.36 -9.31 -8.11
CA GLN A 91 5.01 -10.66 -7.66
C GLN A 91 5.26 -10.87 -6.16
N ASN A 92 6.38 -10.35 -5.64
CA ASN A 92 6.73 -10.48 -4.24
C ASN A 92 5.78 -9.66 -3.35
N PHE A 93 5.44 -8.43 -3.74
CA PHE A 93 4.49 -7.61 -2.99
C PHE A 93 3.06 -8.12 -3.09
N ALA A 94 2.63 -8.63 -4.25
CA ALA A 94 1.32 -9.26 -4.41
C ALA A 94 1.16 -10.45 -3.44
N LYS A 95 2.19 -11.30 -3.34
CA LYS A 95 2.22 -12.40 -2.36
C LYS A 95 2.23 -11.88 -0.92
N ALA A 96 3.04 -10.86 -0.61
CA ALA A 96 3.13 -10.29 0.73
C ALA A 96 1.81 -9.69 1.21
N PHE A 97 1.08 -9.01 0.31
CA PHE A 97 -0.22 -8.41 0.59
C PHE A 97 -1.41 -9.35 0.34
N ARG A 98 -1.15 -10.62 -0.05
CA ARG A 98 -2.16 -11.64 -0.34
C ARG A 98 -3.19 -11.20 -1.40
N VAL A 99 -2.71 -10.54 -2.44
CA VAL A 99 -3.52 -10.17 -3.61
C VAL A 99 -3.80 -11.43 -4.45
N GLU A 100 -5.05 -11.67 -4.81
CA GLU A 100 -5.45 -12.85 -5.57
C GLU A 100 -5.04 -12.75 -7.04
N ASP A 101 -5.36 -11.63 -7.69
CA ASP A 101 -5.01 -11.37 -9.09
C ASP A 101 -4.47 -9.95 -9.29
N TYR A 102 -3.18 -9.76 -9.00
CA TYR A 102 -2.52 -8.46 -9.18
C TYR A 102 -2.45 -8.03 -10.65
N SER A 103 -2.63 -8.94 -11.62
CA SER A 103 -2.58 -8.59 -13.04
C SER A 103 -3.69 -7.60 -13.43
N LYS A 104 -4.81 -7.57 -12.69
CA LYS A 104 -5.93 -6.65 -12.92
C LYS A 104 -5.54 -5.18 -12.80
N VAL A 105 -4.52 -4.86 -12.01
CA VAL A 105 -4.04 -3.48 -11.79
C VAL A 105 -2.73 -3.18 -12.54
N MET A 106 -2.19 -4.13 -13.30
CA MET A 106 -0.96 -3.96 -14.08
C MET A 106 -1.28 -3.37 -15.46
N GLY A 107 -0.52 -2.35 -15.86
CA GLY A 107 -0.55 -1.76 -17.20
C GLY A 107 0.47 -2.40 -18.15
N ASP A 108 1.59 -2.88 -17.61
CA ASP A 108 2.59 -3.68 -18.32
C ASP A 108 3.18 -4.72 -17.36
N MET A 109 3.32 -5.97 -17.83
CA MET A 109 3.92 -7.08 -17.07
C MET A 109 5.22 -7.59 -17.70
N THR A 110 5.73 -6.92 -18.73
CA THR A 110 6.98 -7.27 -19.38
C THR A 110 8.16 -7.07 -18.42
N ALA A 111 9.09 -8.01 -18.37
CA ALA A 111 10.27 -7.90 -17.52
C ALA A 111 11.03 -6.59 -17.78
N ASN A 112 11.43 -5.90 -16.70
CA ASN A 112 12.09 -4.59 -16.70
C ASN A 112 11.27 -3.42 -17.29
N LYS A 113 10.00 -3.64 -17.61
CA LYS A 113 9.04 -2.59 -18.02
C LYS A 113 7.75 -2.65 -17.20
N ALA A 114 7.73 -3.45 -16.13
CA ALA A 114 6.54 -3.68 -15.36
C ALA A 114 6.09 -2.40 -14.66
N ARG A 115 4.80 -2.08 -14.80
CA ARG A 115 4.14 -0.92 -14.20
C ARG A 115 2.67 -1.17 -13.93
N LEU A 116 2.13 -0.43 -12.98
CA LEU A 116 0.70 -0.30 -12.71
C LEU A 116 -0.01 0.41 -13.87
N LYS A 117 -1.32 0.18 -13.95
CA LYS A 117 -2.25 1.04 -14.68
C LYS A 117 -2.21 2.44 -14.04
N THR A 118 -2.25 3.48 -14.86
CA THR A 118 -2.61 4.82 -14.42
C THR A 118 -4.13 4.90 -14.21
N ALA A 119 -4.60 5.94 -13.53
CA ALA A 119 -6.04 6.11 -13.28
C ALA A 119 -6.88 6.06 -14.56
N SER A 120 -6.39 6.59 -15.68
CA SER A 120 -7.10 6.59 -16.97
C SER A 120 -7.10 5.25 -17.70
N GLU A 121 -6.27 4.28 -17.31
CA GLU A 121 -6.17 2.97 -17.96
C GLU A 121 -7.08 1.90 -17.35
N PHE A 122 -7.73 2.20 -16.23
CA PHE A 122 -8.73 1.32 -15.64
C PHE A 122 -10.01 1.30 -16.49
N THR A 123 -10.53 0.10 -16.78
CA THR A 123 -11.81 -0.06 -17.45
C THR A 123 -12.96 -0.14 -16.44
N SER A 124 -14.20 0.06 -16.88
CA SER A 124 -15.38 -0.12 -16.02
C SER A 124 -15.46 -1.54 -15.42
N ARG A 125 -14.96 -2.56 -16.12
CA ARG A 125 -14.87 -3.93 -15.58
C ARG A 125 -13.83 -4.01 -14.47
N ASP A 126 -12.67 -3.37 -14.62
CA ASP A 126 -11.65 -3.36 -13.57
C ASP A 126 -12.14 -2.67 -12.30
N LEU A 127 -13.01 -1.67 -12.41
CA LEU A 127 -13.56 -0.90 -11.29
C LEU A 127 -14.95 -1.38 -10.82
N SER A 128 -15.31 -2.62 -11.13
CA SER A 128 -16.56 -3.27 -10.69
C SER A 128 -16.30 -4.30 -9.59
N ASP A 129 -17.37 -4.86 -9.02
CA ASP A 129 -17.33 -5.95 -8.04
C ASP A 129 -16.67 -7.25 -8.55
N SER A 130 -16.33 -7.32 -9.84
CA SER A 130 -15.59 -8.45 -10.43
C SER A 130 -14.08 -8.43 -10.15
N SER A 131 -13.57 -7.39 -9.48
CA SER A 131 -12.17 -7.27 -9.08
C SER A 131 -12.04 -6.90 -7.60
N GLU A 132 -10.87 -7.17 -7.00
CA GLU A 132 -10.60 -6.76 -5.62
C GLU A 132 -10.54 -5.22 -5.47
N ILE A 133 -10.12 -4.51 -6.52
CA ILE A 133 -9.89 -3.06 -6.47
C ILE A 133 -11.19 -2.27 -6.63
N GLY A 134 -12.15 -2.76 -7.43
CA GLY A 134 -13.39 -2.05 -7.78
C GLY A 134 -14.20 -1.57 -6.57
N PRO A 135 -14.63 -2.46 -5.66
CA PRO A 135 -15.43 -2.08 -4.50
C PRO A 135 -14.59 -1.44 -3.37
N SER A 136 -13.28 -1.27 -3.56
CA SER A 136 -12.40 -0.70 -2.53
C SER A 136 -12.47 0.82 -2.49
N TRP A 137 -12.02 1.43 -1.40
CA TRP A 137 -11.92 2.89 -1.31
C TRP A 137 -10.99 3.47 -2.39
N LEU A 138 -9.87 2.81 -2.67
CA LEU A 138 -8.98 3.22 -3.75
C LEU A 138 -9.64 3.11 -5.14
N GLY A 139 -10.47 2.08 -5.37
CA GLY A 139 -11.25 1.95 -6.61
C GLY A 139 -12.18 3.14 -6.82
N ASN A 140 -12.88 3.55 -5.75
CA ASN A 140 -13.73 4.74 -5.75
C ASN A 140 -12.93 6.04 -5.99
N VAL A 141 -11.73 6.16 -5.40
CA VAL A 141 -10.83 7.30 -5.66
C VAL A 141 -10.38 7.32 -7.14
N ILE A 142 -10.02 6.18 -7.71
CA ILE A 142 -9.63 6.08 -9.13
C ILE A 142 -10.80 6.46 -10.03
N LEU A 143 -12.01 5.96 -9.75
CA LEU A 143 -13.21 6.30 -10.51
C LEU A 143 -13.51 7.80 -10.45
N ALA A 144 -13.43 8.41 -9.26
CA ALA A 144 -13.59 9.85 -9.08
C ALA A 144 -12.55 10.66 -9.88
N ILE A 145 -11.29 10.20 -9.92
CA ILE A 145 -10.25 10.80 -10.76
C ILE A 145 -10.61 10.67 -12.26
N GLN A 146 -11.09 9.50 -12.72
CA GLN A 146 -11.53 9.33 -14.12
C GLN A 146 -12.66 10.28 -14.51
N GLN A 147 -13.64 10.48 -13.63
CA GLN A 147 -14.72 11.44 -13.88
C GLN A 147 -14.21 12.87 -14.00
N LEU A 148 -13.29 13.28 -13.11
CA LEU A 148 -12.66 14.61 -13.19
C LEU A 148 -11.78 14.79 -14.44
N LEU A 149 -11.14 13.71 -14.91
CA LEU A 149 -10.37 13.72 -16.16
C LEU A 149 -11.24 13.87 -17.41
N SER A 150 -12.50 13.44 -17.36
CA SER A 150 -13.43 13.60 -18.49
C SER A 150 -13.81 15.06 -18.74
N GLU A 151 -13.68 15.93 -17.72
CA GLU A 151 -14.17 17.32 -17.70
C GLU A 151 -15.69 17.47 -17.93
N GLU A 152 -16.44 16.38 -18.13
CA GLU A 152 -17.89 16.36 -18.32
C GLU A 152 -18.66 16.43 -16.99
N VAL A 153 -18.01 16.02 -15.89
CA VAL A 153 -18.63 15.94 -14.56
C VAL A 153 -18.05 17.01 -13.64
N GLU A 154 -18.92 17.86 -13.10
CA GLU A 154 -18.49 18.87 -12.14
C GLU A 154 -17.91 18.23 -10.86
N PRO A 155 -16.83 18.79 -10.27
CA PRO A 155 -16.23 18.23 -9.06
C PRO A 155 -17.19 18.07 -7.88
N LYS A 156 -18.24 18.89 -7.80
CA LYS A 156 -19.26 18.76 -6.76
C LYS A 156 -20.07 17.47 -6.92
N VAL A 157 -20.45 17.14 -8.16
CA VAL A 157 -21.21 15.93 -8.48
C VAL A 157 -20.39 14.68 -8.15
N VAL A 158 -19.10 14.69 -8.45
CA VAL A 158 -18.18 13.59 -8.09
C VAL A 158 -18.19 13.33 -6.57
N ILE A 159 -18.18 14.38 -5.75
CA ILE A 159 -18.24 14.24 -4.30
C ILE A 159 -19.61 13.74 -3.83
N GLU A 160 -20.71 14.25 -4.40
CA GLU A 160 -22.06 13.79 -4.08
C GLU A 160 -22.23 12.29 -4.39
N GLN A 161 -21.64 11.81 -5.50
CA GLN A 161 -21.61 10.38 -5.82
C GLN A 161 -20.83 9.57 -4.78
N LEU A 162 -19.61 9.99 -4.42
CA LEU A 162 -18.84 9.33 -3.36
C LEU A 162 -19.60 9.28 -2.01
N GLN A 163 -20.37 10.32 -1.68
CA GLN A 163 -21.21 10.35 -0.49
C GLN A 163 -22.36 9.35 -0.54
N ASN A 164 -22.93 9.11 -1.72
CA ASN A 164 -24.02 8.16 -1.91
C ASN A 164 -23.50 6.71 -1.97
N ASP A 165 -22.35 6.50 -2.60
CA ASP A 165 -21.78 5.17 -2.84
C ASP A 165 -21.07 4.60 -1.59
N LEU A 166 -20.61 5.47 -0.68
CA LEU A 166 -19.88 5.08 0.52
C LEU A 166 -20.68 5.44 1.78
N PRO A 167 -21.37 4.47 2.43
CA PRO A 167 -22.21 4.73 3.60
C PRO A 167 -21.49 5.39 4.80
N ASP A 168 -20.20 5.10 4.94
CA ASP A 168 -19.30 5.60 5.98
C ASP A 168 -18.46 6.80 5.52
N PHE A 169 -18.85 7.46 4.41
CA PHE A 169 -18.09 8.51 3.74
C PHE A 169 -17.45 9.52 4.70
N MET A 170 -18.21 10.04 5.67
CA MET A 170 -17.71 11.06 6.59
C MET A 170 -16.56 10.59 7.48
N GLU A 171 -16.55 9.31 7.85
CA GLU A 171 -15.49 8.68 8.62
C GLU A 171 -14.26 8.41 7.75
N ILE A 172 -14.46 7.88 6.54
CA ILE A 172 -13.36 7.48 5.64
C ILE A 172 -12.81 8.63 4.79
N ARG A 173 -13.50 9.78 4.75
CA ARG A 173 -13.12 10.96 3.97
C ARG A 173 -11.65 11.37 4.14
N PRO A 174 -11.06 11.41 5.36
CA PRO A 174 -9.64 11.70 5.51
C PRO A 174 -8.75 10.70 4.76
N ARG A 175 -9.12 9.41 4.74
CA ARG A 175 -8.38 8.35 4.03
C ARG A 175 -8.51 8.51 2.51
N LEU A 176 -9.71 8.83 2.01
CA LEU A 176 -9.93 9.14 0.58
C LEU A 176 -9.07 10.33 0.14
N MET A 177 -9.02 11.38 0.98
CA MET A 177 -8.20 12.57 0.75
C MET A 177 -6.71 12.22 0.71
N THR A 178 -6.21 11.44 1.69
CA THR A 178 -4.82 11.00 1.72
C THR A 178 -4.47 10.18 0.48
N MET A 179 -5.33 9.24 0.05
CA MET A 179 -5.09 8.45 -1.17
C MET A 179 -5.08 9.31 -2.44
N ALA A 180 -6.03 10.25 -2.58
CA ALA A 180 -6.05 11.17 -3.72
C ALA A 180 -4.78 12.04 -3.75
N GLN A 181 -4.36 12.59 -2.61
CA GLN A 181 -3.13 13.38 -2.52
C GLN A 181 -1.88 12.54 -2.81
N PHE A 182 -1.87 11.28 -2.37
CA PHE A 182 -0.78 10.36 -2.65
C PHE A 182 -0.66 10.08 -4.16
N ILE A 183 -1.78 9.81 -4.85
CA ILE A 183 -1.80 9.63 -6.30
C ILE A 183 -1.30 10.89 -7.02
N ALA A 184 -1.75 12.08 -6.59
CA ALA A 184 -1.26 13.34 -7.14
C ALA A 184 0.26 13.46 -7.06
N ASN A 185 0.82 13.19 -5.87
CA ASN A 185 2.25 13.33 -5.61
C ASN A 185 3.11 12.33 -6.40
N LYS A 186 2.59 11.11 -6.65
CA LYS A 186 3.35 10.04 -7.32
C LYS A 186 3.10 9.96 -8.83
N SER A 187 2.02 10.57 -9.33
CA SER A 187 1.70 10.58 -10.76
C SER A 187 2.69 11.42 -11.57
N LYS A 188 3.22 10.85 -12.65
CA LYS A 188 4.01 11.56 -13.68
C LYS A 188 3.13 12.19 -14.76
N ASP A 189 1.87 11.79 -14.84
CA ASP A 189 0.88 12.31 -15.78
C ASP A 189 0.21 13.56 -15.18
N THR A 190 0.39 14.70 -15.88
CA THR A 190 -0.09 16.02 -15.43
C THR A 190 -1.61 16.10 -15.31
N PRO A 191 -2.41 15.69 -16.32
CA PRO A 191 -3.86 15.55 -16.16
C PRO A 191 -4.27 14.75 -14.93
N ILE A 192 -3.70 13.56 -14.72
CA ILE A 192 -4.03 12.71 -13.56
C ILE A 192 -3.68 13.39 -12.25
N ARG A 193 -2.52 14.05 -12.19
CA ARG A 193 -2.09 14.82 -11.02
C ARG A 193 -3.10 15.92 -10.70
N SER A 194 -3.46 16.73 -11.69
CA SER A 194 -4.43 17.83 -11.52
C SER A 194 -5.79 17.33 -11.02
N ALA A 195 -6.33 16.28 -11.64
CA ALA A 195 -7.60 15.68 -11.23
C ALA A 195 -7.55 15.15 -9.78
N ALA A 196 -6.46 14.47 -9.41
CA ALA A 196 -6.25 13.98 -8.05
C ALA A 196 -6.10 15.11 -7.01
N GLU A 197 -5.42 16.21 -7.36
CA GLU A 197 -5.33 17.43 -6.52
C GLU A 197 -6.70 18.09 -6.33
N ILE A 198 -7.50 18.20 -7.39
CA ILE A 198 -8.88 18.71 -7.31
C ILE A 198 -9.69 17.86 -6.34
N LEU A 199 -9.65 16.53 -6.48
CA LEU A 199 -10.37 15.61 -5.61
C LEU A 199 -9.94 15.75 -4.14
N ALA A 200 -8.64 15.75 -3.87
CA ALA A 200 -8.09 15.91 -2.52
C ALA A 200 -8.54 17.25 -1.89
N ASN A 201 -8.47 18.35 -2.65
CA ASN A 201 -8.89 19.67 -2.20
C ASN A 201 -10.40 19.74 -1.93
N ARG A 202 -11.23 19.10 -2.77
CA ARG A 202 -12.67 19.03 -2.53
C ARG A 202 -12.98 18.26 -1.25
N LEU A 203 -12.38 17.08 -1.06
CA LEU A 203 -12.55 16.27 0.15
C LEU A 203 -12.14 17.02 1.42
N LYS A 204 -11.03 17.77 1.36
CA LYS A 204 -10.56 18.64 2.45
C LYS A 204 -11.57 19.73 2.81
N ASN A 205 -12.12 20.41 1.80
CA ASN A 205 -12.95 21.61 1.98
C ASN A 205 -14.43 21.33 2.30
N LEU A 206 -14.89 20.07 2.30
CA LEU A 206 -16.29 19.70 2.57
C LEU A 206 -16.85 20.19 3.92
N ARG A 207 -15.99 20.54 4.89
CA ARG A 207 -16.40 21.04 6.22
C ARG A 207 -16.36 22.57 6.36
N ALA A 208 -15.92 23.32 5.35
CA ALA A 208 -15.83 24.78 5.45
C ALA A 208 -17.14 25.53 5.15
N LEU A 209 -18.19 24.82 4.70
CA LEU A 209 -19.47 25.42 4.26
C LEU A 209 -20.67 25.00 5.14
N GLY A 210 -20.40 24.55 6.37
CA GLY A 210 -21.43 23.99 7.26
C GLY A 210 -21.30 24.41 8.73
N GLN A 211 -21.02 25.69 8.98
CA GLN A 211 -21.33 26.39 10.23
C GLN A 211 -21.86 27.78 9.92
#